data_AF-A0A847LRS4-F1
#
_entry.id   AF-A0A847LRS4-F1
#
_cell.length_a   1.000
_cell.length_b   1.000
_cell.length_c   1.000
_cell.angle_alpha   90.00
_cell.angle_beta   90.00
_cell.angle_gamma   90.00
#
_symmetry.space_group_name_H-M   'P 1'
#
loop_
_entity.id
_entity.type
_entity.pdbx_description
1 polymer ?
#
loop_
_entity_poly.entity_id
_entity_poly.type
_entity_poly.pdbx_seq_one_letter_code
_entity_poly.pdbx_strand_id
1 'polypeptide(L)' 'CCTALDVKVEGIFVLLDRSPSEIIVDGIKVQSLSKVKANLFEPDDCPLCRANIPITKPGASNKKIR' A
#
# COMPACT_ATOMS: atom_id res chain seq x y z
N CYS A 1 0.81 11.29 -15.87
CA CYS A 1 1.03 10.34 -17.00
C CYS A 1 -0.17 10.39 -17.93
N CYS A 2 -1.30 9.73 -17.61
CA CYS A 2 -2.50 9.71 -18.46
C CYS A 2 -3.09 11.10 -18.74
N THR A 3 -3.21 11.95 -17.70
CA THR A 3 -3.70 13.33 -17.86
C THR A 3 -2.82 14.20 -18.76
N ALA A 4 -1.51 13.92 -18.82
CA ALA A 4 -0.57 14.67 -19.66
C ALA A 4 -0.66 14.27 -21.14
N LEU A 5 -1.33 13.17 -21.46
CA LEU A 5 -1.52 12.65 -22.81
C LEU A 5 -2.96 12.83 -23.31
N ASP A 6 -3.79 13.57 -22.58
CA ASP A 6 -5.22 13.80 -22.89
C ASP A 6 -6.01 12.50 -23.13
N VAL A 7 -5.67 11.44 -22.37
CA VAL A 7 -6.37 10.15 -22.45
C VAL A 7 -7.29 9.94 -21.25
N LYS A 8 -8.47 9.39 -21.52
CA LYS A 8 -9.45 9.02 -20.49
C LYS A 8 -9.06 7.71 -19.82
N VAL A 9 -9.06 7.70 -18.49
CA VAL A 9 -8.88 6.48 -17.70
C VAL A 9 -10.24 5.79 -17.55
N GLU A 10 -10.36 4.54 -18.00
CA GLU A 10 -11.60 3.76 -17.89
C GLU A 10 -11.60 2.82 -16.67
N GLY A 11 -10.44 2.52 -16.10
CA GLY A 11 -10.36 1.56 -14.99
C GLY A 11 -8.99 1.50 -14.33
N ILE A 12 -8.98 1.09 -13.07
CA ILE A 12 -7.77 0.91 -12.27
C ILE A 12 -7.85 -0.48 -11.64
N PHE A 13 -6.87 -1.32 -11.97
CA PHE A 13 -6.83 -2.72 -11.56
C PHE A 13 -5.54 -3.03 -10.83
N VAL A 14 -5.64 -3.74 -9.71
CA VAL A 14 -4.50 -4.19 -8.91
C VAL A 14 -4.59 -5.70 -8.66
N LEU A 15 -3.45 -6.35 -8.50
CA LEU A 15 -3.45 -7.77 -8.14
C LEU A 15 -3.78 -7.98 -6.67
N LEU A 16 -3.23 -7.13 -5.80
CA LEU A 16 -3.37 -7.23 -4.34
C LEU A 16 -3.82 -5.90 -3.77
N ASP A 17 -4.99 -5.91 -3.13
CA ASP A 17 -5.51 -4.79 -2.36
C ASP A 17 -5.29 -5.02 -0.86
N ARG A 18 -4.52 -4.13 -0.22
CA ARG A 18 -4.27 -4.14 1.23
C ARG A 18 -4.90 -2.95 1.94
N SER A 19 -5.77 -2.22 1.24
CA SER A 19 -6.42 -1.03 1.78
C SER A 19 -7.42 -1.42 2.87
N PRO A 20 -7.52 -0.61 3.94
CA PRO A 20 -8.50 -0.84 5.00
C PRO A 20 -9.94 -0.60 4.52
N SER A 21 -10.12 0.23 3.50
CA SER A 21 -11.40 0.65 2.93
C SER A 21 -11.34 0.67 1.42
N GLU A 22 -12.48 0.84 0.74
CA GLU A 22 -12.49 1.00 -0.71
C GLU A 22 -11.68 2.23 -1.14
N ILE A 23 -10.94 2.09 -2.25
CA ILE A 23 -10.18 3.17 -2.85
C ILE A 23 -10.91 3.65 -4.11
N ILE A 24 -11.14 4.95 -4.17
CA ILE A 24 -11.63 5.65 -5.35
C ILE A 24 -10.54 6.63 -5.78
N VAL A 25 -10.14 6.54 -7.05
CA VAL A 25 -9.15 7.46 -7.65
C VAL A 25 -9.84 8.12 -8.84
N ASP A 26 -9.91 9.44 -8.83
CA ASP A 26 -10.54 10.24 -9.89
C ASP A 26 -11.97 9.77 -10.24
N GLY A 27 -12.75 9.40 -9.22
CA GLY A 27 -14.12 8.89 -9.38
C GLY A 27 -14.22 7.43 -9.84
N ILE A 28 -13.10 6.77 -10.09
CA ILE A 28 -13.04 5.37 -10.53
C ILE A 28 -12.72 4.48 -9.33
N LYS A 29 -13.56 3.48 -9.10
CA LYS A 29 -13.33 2.46 -8.07
C LYS A 29 -12.20 1.53 -8.49
N VAL A 30 -11.20 1.38 -7.64
CA VAL A 30 -10.11 0.42 -7.85
C VAL A 30 -10.65 -0.99 -7.71
N GLN A 31 -10.38 -1.83 -8.71
CA GLN A 31 -10.75 -3.24 -8.72
C GLN A 31 -9.52 -4.10 -8.40
N SER A 32 -9.70 -5.14 -7.60
CA SER A 32 -8.60 -6.01 -7.17
C SER A 32 -8.87 -7.46 -7.45
N LEU A 33 -7.85 -8.20 -7.88
CA LEU A 33 -7.96 -9.66 -8.00
C LEU A 33 -8.07 -10.34 -6.63
N SER A 34 -7.33 -9.86 -5.63
CA SER A 34 -7.37 -10.38 -4.27
C SER A 34 -7.25 -9.26 -3.23
N LYS A 35 -8.06 -9.35 -2.17
CA LYS A 35 -8.04 -8.41 -1.04
C LYS A 35 -7.46 -9.09 0.19
N VAL A 36 -6.36 -8.53 0.69
CA VAL A 36 -5.64 -9.04 1.85
C VAL A 36 -5.77 -8.04 2.99
N LYS A 37 -6.45 -8.43 4.06
CA LYS A 37 -6.61 -7.59 5.25
C LYS A 37 -5.31 -7.56 6.04
N ALA A 38 -4.69 -6.38 6.13
CA ALA A 38 -3.59 -6.11 7.04
C ALA A 38 -4.10 -5.31 8.24
N ASN A 39 -3.63 -5.66 9.44
CA ASN A 39 -3.92 -4.86 10.63
C ASN A 39 -3.04 -3.60 10.60
N LEU A 40 -3.68 -2.44 10.70
CA LEU A 40 -3.02 -1.16 10.84
C LEU A 40 -3.01 -0.81 12.33
N PHE A 41 -1.87 -0.34 12.82
CA PHE A 41 -1.70 0.11 14.18
C PHE A 41 -1.11 1.52 14.15
N GLU A 42 -1.61 2.39 15.01
CA GLU A 42 -0.93 3.64 15.31
C GLU A 42 0.44 3.35 15.93
N PRO A 43 1.43 4.25 15.80
CA PRO A 43 2.77 4.03 16.34
C PRO A 43 2.79 3.63 17.81
N ASP A 44 1.94 4.26 18.63
CA ASP A 44 1.83 4.02 20.08
C ASP A 44 1.16 2.67 20.40
N ASP A 45 0.26 2.19 19.53
CA ASP A 45 -0.49 0.95 19.72
C ASP A 45 0.15 -0.26 19.03
N CYS A 46 1.19 -0.05 18.22
CA CYS A 46 1.83 -1.12 17.46
C CYS A 46 2.50 -2.15 18.38
N PRO A 47 2.14 -3.45 18.29
CA PRO A 47 2.70 -4.49 19.15
C PRO A 47 4.19 -4.70 18.92
N LEU A 48 4.68 -4.46 17.69
CA LEU A 48 6.11 -4.58 17.35
C LEU A 48 6.92 -3.39 17.88
N CYS A 49 6.39 -2.17 17.80
CA CYS A 49 7.03 -0.97 18.33
C CYS A 49 7.14 -1.05 19.86
N ARG A 50 6.05 -1.46 20.55
CA ARG A 50 6.05 -1.65 22.01
C ARG A 50 7.00 -2.76 22.47
N ALA A 51 7.16 -3.81 21.66
CA ALA A 51 8.14 -4.86 21.91
C ALA A 51 9.60 -4.41 21.62
N ASN A 52 9.80 -3.19 21.11
CA ASN A 52 11.09 -2.60 20.76
C ASN A 52 11.98 -3.53 19.91
N ILE A 53 11.35 -4.28 19.01
CA ILE A 53 12.05 -5.23 18.14
C ILE A 53 12.79 -4.43 17.06
N PRO A 54 14.11 -4.61 16.89
CA PRO A 54 14.87 -3.88 15.88
C PRO A 54 14.33 -4.21 14.48
N ILE A 55 14.01 -3.17 13.72
CA ILE A 55 13.56 -3.32 12.33
C ILE A 55 14.73 -3.82 11.50
N THR A 56 14.69 -5.09 11.13
CA THR A 56 15.60 -5.66 10.15
C THR A 56 14.86 -5.72 8.82
N LYS A 57 15.47 -5.17 7.76
CA LYS A 57 14.94 -5.32 6.40
C LYS A 57 15.35 -6.71 5.91
N PRO A 58 14.41 -7.66 5.71
CA PRO A 58 14.77 -8.96 5.18
C PRO A 58 15.23 -8.80 3.72
N GLY A 59 16.39 -9.36 3.39
CA GLY A 59 16.95 -9.41 2.04
C GLY A 59 18.04 -8.37 1.73
N ALA A 60 18.97 -8.76 0.87
CA ALA A 60 20.03 -7.90 0.36
C ALA A 60 19.47 -6.95 -0.71
N SER A 61 18.95 -5.80 -0.26
CA SER A 61 18.91 -4.63 -1.12
C SER A 61 19.97 -3.68 -0.59
N ASN A 62 21.04 -3.50 -1.36
CA ASN A 62 22.30 -2.79 -1.08
C ASN A 62 22.11 -1.29 -0.76
N LYS A 63 20.89 -0.86 -0.47
CA LYS A 63 20.51 0.51 -0.17
C LYS A 63 20.84 0.75 1.29
N LYS A 64 21.91 1.49 1.55
CA LYS A 64 22.25 1.98 2.89
C LYS A 64 21.02 2.67 3.48
N ILE A 65 20.62 2.23 4.66
CA ILE A 65 19.64 2.94 5.50
C ILE A 65 20.36 4.22 5.91
N ARG A 66 19.89 5.36 5.39
CA ARG A 66 20.46 6.68 5.61
C ARG A 66 19.46 7.50 6.40
#